data_AF-A0A969QBG8-F1
#
_entry.id   AF-A0A969QBG8-F1
#
_cell.length_a   1.000
_cell.length_b   1.000
_cell.length_c   1.000
_cell.angle_alpha   90.00
_cell.angle_beta   90.00
_cell.angle_gamma   90.00
#
_symmetry.space_group_name_H-M   'P 1'
#
loop_
_entity.id
_entity.type
_entity.pdbx_description
1 polymer ?
#
loop_
_entity_poly.entity_id
_entity_poly.type
_entity_poly.pdbx_seq_one_letter_code
_entity_poly.pdbx_strand_id
1 'polypeptide(L)'
;MKLILTAPNPELFATFQEHFFYLPNVEITNKRFQDLTEYDCLVSPANSFGMMDGGIDAAIVDFFGHSLMVRVQENILEDYLGEQPIGTSFIIETHHPKHPFLAHTPTMRVPMSVAGTDIPYVAMWAMLLTIRRYNRHAERKIESVVCPGLGTGIGRVPYREAARQMALAYDYFVYPTPYVNCFVAAERQLQIWEGGDRTSA
;
A
#
# COMPACT_ATOMS: atom_id res chain seq x y z
N MET A 1 2.13 -14.32 -5.13
CA MET A 1 1.63 -12.97 -5.42
C MET A 1 2.79 -12.12 -5.89
N LYS A 2 2.70 -11.55 -7.09
CA LYS A 2 3.64 -10.60 -7.66
C LYS A 2 3.30 -9.19 -7.19
N LEU A 3 4.27 -8.47 -6.64
CA LEU A 3 4.12 -7.06 -6.28
C LEU A 3 4.64 -6.20 -7.43
N ILE A 4 3.83 -5.26 -7.92
CA ILE A 4 4.18 -4.32 -8.99
C ILE A 4 4.21 -2.92 -8.38
N LEU A 5 5.41 -2.39 -8.14
CA LEU A 5 5.59 -1.04 -7.62
C LEU A 5 5.52 -0.04 -8.77
N THR A 6 4.51 0.84 -8.75
CA THR A 6 4.33 1.91 -9.74
C THR A 6 4.85 3.24 -9.19
N ALA A 7 5.78 3.84 -9.92
CA ALA A 7 6.39 5.12 -9.54
C ALA A 7 6.66 6.00 -10.77
N PRO A 8 5.67 6.78 -11.24
CA PRO A 8 5.88 7.73 -12.34
C PRO A 8 6.94 8.81 -12.04
N ASN A 9 7.17 9.09 -10.76
CA ASN A 9 8.26 9.97 -10.34
C ASN A 9 9.60 9.21 -10.42
N PRO A 10 10.59 9.70 -11.17
CA PRO A 10 11.90 9.04 -11.34
C PRO A 10 12.67 8.82 -10.03
N GLU A 11 12.54 9.72 -9.06
CA GLU A 11 13.23 9.62 -7.78
C GLU A 11 12.63 8.48 -6.94
N LEU A 12 11.30 8.37 -6.85
CA LEU A 12 10.64 7.24 -6.19
C LEU A 12 10.90 5.92 -6.91
N PHE A 13 10.95 5.94 -8.25
CA PHE A 13 11.30 4.77 -9.04
C PHE A 13 12.71 4.26 -8.68
N ALA A 14 13.69 5.17 -8.63
CA ALA A 14 15.06 4.83 -8.25
C ALA A 14 15.13 4.29 -6.81
N THR A 15 14.47 4.93 -5.85
CA THR A 15 14.50 4.44 -4.45
C THR A 15 13.82 3.09 -4.29
N PHE A 16 12.76 2.81 -5.05
CA PHE A 16 12.20 1.45 -5.09
C PHE A 16 13.21 0.44 -5.63
N GLN A 17 13.93 0.75 -6.72
CA GLN A 17 14.95 -0.16 -7.25
C GLN A 17 16.04 -0.45 -6.21
N GLU A 18 16.49 0.58 -5.49
CA GLU A 18 17.51 0.45 -4.45
C GLU A 18 17.06 -0.41 -3.26
N HIS A 19 15.81 -0.29 -2.81
CA HIS A 19 15.34 -0.98 -1.61
C HIS A 19 14.71 -2.35 -1.87
N PHE A 20 14.19 -2.61 -3.07
CA PHE A 20 13.53 -3.87 -3.41
C PHE A 20 14.40 -4.84 -4.23
N PHE A 21 15.66 -4.51 -4.56
CA PHE A 21 16.49 -5.30 -5.47
C PHE A 21 16.66 -6.79 -5.07
N TYR A 22 16.65 -7.09 -3.77
CA TYR A 22 16.87 -8.44 -3.24
C TYR A 22 15.57 -9.20 -2.97
N LEU A 23 14.42 -8.54 -3.08
CA LEU A 23 13.12 -9.11 -2.73
C LEU A 23 12.53 -9.88 -3.92
N PRO A 24 12.03 -11.10 -3.71
CA PRO A 24 11.51 -11.93 -4.80
C PRO A 24 10.15 -11.44 -5.27
N ASN A 25 9.76 -11.80 -6.49
CA ASN A 25 8.42 -11.54 -7.05
C ASN A 25 8.01 -10.06 -7.07
N VAL A 26 8.98 -9.15 -7.18
CA VAL A 26 8.76 -7.71 -7.32
C VAL A 26 9.06 -7.26 -8.75
N GLU A 27 8.16 -6.49 -9.34
CA GLU A 27 8.39 -5.70 -10.54
C GLU A 27 8.30 -4.22 -10.18
N ILE A 28 9.17 -3.39 -10.74
CA ILE A 28 9.18 -1.95 -10.51
C ILE A 28 9.03 -1.27 -11.86
N THR A 29 8.06 -0.36 -11.96
CA THR A 29 7.73 0.31 -13.21
C THR A 29 7.58 1.81 -13.01
N ASN A 30 8.07 2.59 -13.97
CA ASN A 30 7.89 4.04 -14.02
C ASN A 30 6.58 4.45 -14.73
N LYS A 31 5.76 3.47 -15.11
CA LYS A 31 4.45 3.70 -15.71
C LYS A 31 3.42 4.05 -14.64
N ARG A 32 2.35 4.74 -15.03
CA ARG A 32 1.17 4.88 -14.17
C ARG A 32 0.38 3.57 -14.16
N PHE A 33 -0.50 3.38 -13.18
CA PHE A 33 -1.30 2.16 -13.10
C PHE A 33 -2.21 1.98 -14.32
N GLN A 34 -2.71 3.07 -14.92
CA GLN A 34 -3.57 3.06 -16.09
C GLN A 34 -2.88 2.50 -17.34
N ASP A 35 -1.55 2.61 -17.38
CA ASP A 35 -0.74 2.17 -18.53
C ASP A 35 -0.35 0.67 -18.41
N LEU A 36 -0.76 0.00 -17.34
CA LEU A 36 -0.53 -1.43 -17.13
C LEU A 36 -1.67 -2.23 -17.75
N THR A 37 -1.31 -3.23 -18.56
CA THR A 37 -2.30 -3.98 -19.35
C THR A 37 -3.27 -4.80 -18.51
N GLU A 38 -2.79 -5.40 -17.43
CA GLU A 38 -3.56 -6.29 -16.56
C GLU A 38 -2.90 -6.40 -15.18
N TYR A 39 -3.72 -6.46 -14.13
CA TYR A 39 -3.32 -6.76 -12.77
C TYR A 39 -4.56 -7.08 -11.93
N ASP A 40 -4.48 -7.99 -10.97
CA ASP A 40 -5.66 -8.33 -10.15
C ASP A 40 -6.10 -7.22 -9.20
N CYS A 41 -5.17 -6.56 -8.50
CA CYS A 41 -5.50 -5.62 -7.45
C CYS A 41 -4.69 -4.33 -7.54
N LEU A 42 -5.35 -3.17 -7.39
CA LEU A 42 -4.69 -1.87 -7.21
C LEU A 42 -4.82 -1.42 -5.75
N VAL A 43 -3.73 -0.90 -5.18
CA VAL A 43 -3.75 -0.29 -3.84
C VAL A 43 -4.13 1.19 -3.95
N SER A 44 -5.13 1.61 -3.18
CA SER A 44 -5.52 3.01 -2.99
C SER A 44 -5.00 3.51 -1.63
N PRO A 45 -3.95 4.35 -1.60
CA PRO A 45 -3.35 4.89 -0.38
C PRO A 45 -4.10 6.12 0.17
N ALA A 46 -5.43 6.00 0.30
CA ALA A 46 -6.34 7.11 0.55
C ALA A 46 -6.36 7.62 2.01
N ASN A 47 -7.41 8.36 2.36
CA ASN A 47 -7.72 8.75 3.73
C ASN A 47 -8.77 7.83 4.38
N SER A 48 -8.90 7.91 5.71
CA SER A 48 -9.81 7.08 6.52
C SER A 48 -11.30 7.20 6.19
N PHE A 49 -11.71 8.18 5.38
CA PHE A 49 -13.12 8.44 5.05
C PHE A 49 -13.48 8.08 3.60
N GLY A 50 -12.55 7.51 2.84
CA GLY A 50 -12.80 7.11 1.46
C GLY A 50 -13.04 8.27 0.49
N MET A 51 -12.63 9.49 0.85
CA MET A 51 -12.61 10.61 -0.11
C MET A 51 -11.47 10.38 -1.10
N MET A 52 -11.80 10.20 -2.38
CA MET A 52 -10.86 9.81 -3.43
C MET A 52 -10.73 10.90 -4.49
N ASP A 53 -10.54 12.16 -4.06
CA ASP A 53 -10.58 13.36 -4.90
C ASP A 53 -9.20 13.95 -5.23
N GLY A 54 -8.12 13.38 -4.69
CA GLY A 54 -6.75 13.88 -4.87
C GLY A 54 -5.75 12.82 -5.33
N GLY A 55 -4.67 13.28 -5.96
CA GLY A 55 -3.50 12.46 -6.29
C GLY A 55 -3.84 11.21 -7.11
N ILE A 56 -3.36 10.05 -6.66
CA ILE A 56 -3.67 8.77 -7.32
C ILE A 56 -5.13 8.37 -7.13
N ASP A 57 -5.78 8.72 -6.02
CA ASP A 57 -7.17 8.33 -5.75
C ASP A 57 -8.14 9.00 -6.72
N ALA A 58 -7.90 10.27 -7.06
CA ALA A 58 -8.63 10.95 -8.14
C ALA A 58 -8.51 10.18 -9.46
N ALA A 59 -7.29 9.76 -9.80
CA ALA A 59 -7.04 9.03 -11.02
C ALA A 59 -7.68 7.62 -11.01
N ILE A 60 -7.82 7.00 -9.84
CA ILE A 60 -8.55 5.73 -9.64
C ILE A 60 -10.04 5.94 -9.91
N VAL A 61 -10.63 7.02 -9.37
CA VAL A 61 -12.03 7.38 -9.63
C VAL A 61 -12.27 7.71 -11.09
N ASP A 62 -11.37 8.45 -11.74
CA ASP A 62 -11.46 8.76 -13.16
C ASP A 62 -11.41 7.48 -14.03
N PHE A 63 -10.64 6.48 -13.61
CA PHE A 63 -10.44 5.24 -14.38
C PHE A 63 -11.56 4.21 -14.16
N PHE A 64 -12.01 4.01 -12.91
CA PHE A 64 -13.02 3.00 -12.55
C PHE A 64 -14.44 3.55 -12.40
N GLY A 65 -14.57 4.87 -12.32
CA GLY A 65 -15.84 5.58 -12.15
C GLY A 65 -16.19 5.86 -10.69
N HIS A 66 -16.98 6.91 -10.50
CA HIS A 66 -17.45 7.39 -9.20
C HIS A 66 -18.19 6.34 -8.36
N SER A 67 -18.81 5.34 -8.99
CA SER A 67 -19.51 4.26 -8.28
C SER A 67 -18.55 3.43 -7.41
N LEU A 68 -17.27 3.32 -7.78
CA LEU A 68 -16.25 2.66 -6.95
C LEU A 68 -16.05 3.40 -5.63
N MET A 69 -15.91 4.72 -5.67
CA MET A 69 -15.76 5.55 -4.46
C MET A 69 -16.98 5.44 -3.55
N VAL A 70 -18.18 5.44 -4.12
CA VAL A 70 -19.43 5.25 -3.34
C VAL A 70 -19.40 3.91 -2.60
N ARG A 71 -19.05 2.82 -3.28
CA ARG A 71 -18.94 1.49 -2.63
C ARG A 71 -17.86 1.44 -1.55
N VAL A 72 -16.73 2.14 -1.74
CA VAL A 72 -15.69 2.29 -0.72
C VAL A 72 -16.26 2.98 0.51
N GLN A 73 -16.99 4.09 0.34
CA GLN A 73 -17.60 4.84 1.44
C GLN A 73 -18.71 4.05 2.14
N GLU A 74 -19.55 3.33 1.39
CA GLU A 74 -20.56 2.40 1.94
C GLU A 74 -19.90 1.35 2.81
N ASN A 75 -18.82 0.71 2.35
CA ASN A 75 -18.08 -0.26 3.17
C ASN A 75 -17.49 0.37 4.44
N ILE A 76 -16.96 1.61 4.36
CA ILE A 76 -16.47 2.34 5.53
C ILE A 76 -17.60 2.64 6.53
N LEU A 77 -18.80 2.97 6.05
CA LEU A 77 -19.96 3.21 6.91
C LEU A 77 -20.44 1.93 7.59
N GLU A 78 -20.51 0.83 6.85
CA GLU A 78 -21.04 -0.46 7.33
C GLU A 78 -20.06 -1.17 8.27
N ASP A 79 -18.79 -1.33 7.86
CA ASP A 79 -17.82 -2.17 8.56
C ASP A 79 -16.94 -1.38 9.54
N TYR A 80 -16.84 -0.06 9.36
CA TYR A 80 -15.94 0.80 10.14
C TYR A 80 -16.66 1.96 10.85
N LEU A 81 -17.99 1.97 10.85
CA LEU A 81 -18.81 3.00 11.50
C LEU A 81 -18.42 4.44 11.09
N GLY A 82 -17.98 4.60 9.83
CA GLY A 82 -17.63 5.90 9.24
C GLY A 82 -16.17 6.32 9.32
N GLU A 83 -15.28 5.56 9.96
CA GLU A 83 -13.83 5.85 9.96
C GLU A 83 -13.01 4.56 9.85
N GLN A 84 -12.37 4.33 8.71
CA GLN A 84 -11.42 3.23 8.56
C GLN A 84 -10.06 3.59 9.21
N PRO A 85 -9.60 2.84 10.24
CA PRO A 85 -8.33 3.15 10.89
C PRO A 85 -7.12 2.92 9.98
N ILE A 86 -6.10 3.77 10.12
CA ILE A 86 -4.77 3.53 9.53
C ILE A 86 -4.22 2.20 10.07
N GLY A 87 -3.59 1.42 9.18
CA GLY A 87 -3.14 0.06 9.50
C GLY A 87 -4.19 -1.02 9.29
N THR A 88 -5.28 -0.67 8.62
CA THR A 88 -6.23 -1.62 8.05
C THR A 88 -6.22 -1.55 6.52
N SER A 89 -6.80 -2.55 5.88
CA SER A 89 -7.03 -2.58 4.44
C SER A 89 -8.21 -3.49 4.16
N PHE A 90 -9.06 -3.17 3.20
CA PHE A 90 -10.13 -4.05 2.72
C PHE A 90 -10.10 -4.15 1.20
N ILE A 91 -10.64 -5.27 0.68
CA ILE A 91 -10.73 -5.54 -0.76
C ILE A 91 -12.14 -5.23 -1.22
N ILE A 92 -12.26 -4.49 -2.32
CA ILE A 92 -13.54 -4.20 -2.97
C ILE A 92 -13.44 -4.45 -4.48
N GLU A 93 -14.55 -4.85 -5.09
CA GLU A 93 -14.59 -5.05 -6.54
C GLU A 93 -14.67 -3.72 -7.31
N THR A 94 -13.84 -3.61 -8.34
CA THR A 94 -13.89 -2.52 -9.32
C THR A 94 -14.90 -2.81 -10.44
N HIS A 95 -15.29 -4.07 -10.61
CA HIS A 95 -16.01 -4.62 -11.76
C HIS A 95 -15.31 -4.45 -13.12
N HIS A 96 -14.02 -4.12 -13.11
CA HIS A 96 -13.20 -4.10 -14.32
C HIS A 96 -12.70 -5.52 -14.65
N PRO A 97 -12.85 -6.02 -15.89
CA PRO A 97 -12.52 -7.40 -16.24
C PRO A 97 -11.04 -7.76 -15.99
N LYS A 98 -10.14 -6.81 -16.26
CA LYS A 98 -8.69 -6.97 -16.13
C LYS A 98 -8.10 -6.45 -14.82
N HIS A 99 -8.89 -5.72 -14.03
CA HIS A 99 -8.42 -5.01 -12.82
C HIS A 99 -9.41 -5.19 -11.68
N PRO A 100 -9.82 -6.43 -11.37
CA PRO A 100 -11.04 -6.75 -10.64
C PRO A 100 -11.13 -6.16 -9.22
N PHE A 101 -9.99 -5.89 -8.57
CA PHE A 101 -9.96 -5.54 -7.16
C PHE A 101 -9.26 -4.21 -6.87
N LEU A 102 -9.74 -3.53 -5.84
CA LEU A 102 -9.07 -2.41 -5.19
C LEU A 102 -8.83 -2.77 -3.71
N ALA A 103 -7.62 -2.56 -3.22
CA ALA A 103 -7.28 -2.63 -1.81
C ALA A 103 -7.25 -1.21 -1.22
N HIS A 104 -8.33 -0.79 -0.56
CA HIS A 104 -8.42 0.52 0.08
C HIS A 104 -7.63 0.51 1.40
N THR A 105 -6.54 1.26 1.44
CA THR A 105 -5.49 1.15 2.47
C THR A 105 -5.11 2.56 2.96
N PRO A 106 -5.83 3.12 3.94
CA PRO A 106 -5.64 4.51 4.32
C PRO A 106 -4.24 4.78 4.87
N THR A 107 -3.60 5.83 4.36
CA THR A 107 -2.28 6.31 4.81
C THR A 107 -2.37 7.58 5.65
N MET A 108 -3.56 8.09 5.90
CA MET A 108 -3.81 9.25 6.77
C MET A 108 -5.28 9.27 7.16
N ARG A 109 -5.61 9.93 8.27
CA ARG A 109 -7.02 10.09 8.67
C ARG A 109 -7.71 11.10 7.78
N VAL A 110 -7.09 12.27 7.65
CA VAL A 110 -7.47 13.35 6.73
C VAL A 110 -6.22 13.76 5.94
N PRO A 111 -6.35 14.44 4.79
CA PRO A 111 -5.22 14.97 4.04
C PRO A 111 -4.25 15.78 4.91
N MET A 112 -3.09 15.20 5.26
CA MET A 112 -2.06 15.85 6.06
C MET A 112 -0.68 15.21 5.86
N SER A 113 0.37 15.91 6.28
CA SER A 113 1.72 15.35 6.34
C SER A 113 1.80 14.23 7.38
N VAL A 114 2.43 13.13 7.02
CA VAL A 114 2.74 11.98 7.88
C VAL A 114 4.23 11.63 7.86
N ALA A 115 5.07 12.56 7.41
CA ALA A 115 6.52 12.44 7.49
C ALA A 115 7.00 12.15 8.92
N GLY A 116 7.98 11.27 9.05
CA GLY A 116 8.53 10.85 10.35
C GLY A 116 7.68 9.80 11.10
N THR A 117 6.68 9.21 10.44
CA THR A 117 5.88 8.10 10.99
C THR A 117 6.22 6.78 10.32
N ASP A 118 5.69 5.68 10.85
CA ASP A 118 5.79 4.32 10.30
C ASP A 118 4.60 3.96 9.37
N ILE A 119 3.83 4.95 8.94
CA ILE A 119 2.63 4.73 8.12
C ILE A 119 2.92 3.96 6.83
N PRO A 120 3.96 4.25 6.02
CA PRO A 120 4.26 3.44 4.84
C PRO A 120 4.44 1.95 5.17
N TYR A 121 5.13 1.64 6.28
CA TYR A 121 5.30 0.28 6.76
C TYR A 121 3.95 -0.34 7.17
N VAL A 122 3.18 0.37 8.01
CA VAL A 122 1.91 -0.08 8.56
C VAL A 122 0.86 -0.31 7.46
N ALA A 123 0.78 0.59 6.47
CA ALA A 123 -0.11 0.47 5.33
C ALA A 123 0.28 -0.71 4.42
N MET A 124 1.57 -0.86 4.10
CA MET A 124 2.07 -1.99 3.33
C MET A 124 1.75 -3.32 4.02
N TRP A 125 2.03 -3.41 5.32
CA TRP A 125 1.75 -4.60 6.13
C TRP A 125 0.25 -4.94 6.16
N ALA A 126 -0.61 -3.94 6.37
CA ALA A 126 -2.06 -4.12 6.38
C ALA A 126 -2.58 -4.67 5.05
N MET A 127 -2.16 -4.07 3.93
CA MET A 127 -2.52 -4.51 2.58
C MET A 127 -2.08 -5.95 2.30
N LEU A 128 -0.83 -6.30 2.61
CA LEU A 128 -0.31 -7.65 2.43
C LEU A 128 -1.08 -8.70 3.24
N LEU A 129 -1.38 -8.39 4.51
CA LEU A 129 -2.17 -9.27 5.36
C LEU A 129 -3.60 -9.43 4.87
N THR A 130 -4.24 -8.36 4.41
CA THR A 130 -5.60 -8.40 3.85
C THR A 130 -5.64 -9.26 2.59
N ILE A 131 -4.69 -9.11 1.67
CA ILE A 131 -4.62 -9.94 0.46
C ILE A 131 -4.34 -11.40 0.80
N ARG A 132 -3.44 -11.67 1.75
CA ARG A 132 -3.20 -13.04 2.24
C ARG A 132 -4.46 -13.66 2.82
N ARG A 133 -5.25 -12.91 3.61
CA ARG A 133 -6.51 -13.38 4.20
C ARG A 133 -7.56 -13.64 3.12
N TYR A 134 -7.72 -12.71 2.18
CA TYR A 134 -8.62 -12.85 1.04
C TYR A 134 -8.31 -14.13 0.25
N ASN A 135 -7.05 -14.34 -0.12
CA ASN A 135 -6.60 -15.49 -0.91
C ASN A 135 -6.73 -16.86 -0.22
N ARG A 136 -7.00 -16.91 1.09
CA ARG A 136 -7.27 -18.18 1.81
C ARG A 136 -8.66 -18.72 1.54
N HIS A 137 -9.61 -17.86 1.19
CA HIS A 137 -11.03 -18.21 1.08
C HIS A 137 -11.63 -17.84 -0.28
N ALA A 138 -10.96 -16.99 -1.07
CA ALA A 138 -11.46 -16.56 -2.37
C ALA A 138 -11.34 -17.65 -3.44
N GLU A 139 -12.38 -17.78 -4.26
CA GLU A 139 -12.37 -18.59 -5.47
C GLU A 139 -11.44 -17.98 -6.52
N ARG A 140 -11.54 -16.66 -6.75
CA ARG A 140 -10.62 -15.87 -7.57
C ARG A 140 -9.52 -15.28 -6.69
N LYS A 141 -8.31 -15.82 -6.77
CA LYS A 141 -7.16 -15.30 -6.02
C LYS A 141 -6.59 -14.03 -6.65
N ILE A 142 -6.05 -13.15 -5.81
CA ILE A 142 -5.23 -12.01 -6.18
C ILE A 142 -3.79 -12.49 -6.35
N GLU A 143 -3.33 -12.57 -7.59
CA GLU A 143 -2.00 -13.04 -7.95
C GLU A 143 -1.03 -11.90 -8.24
N SER A 144 -1.51 -10.74 -8.69
CA SER A 144 -0.69 -9.54 -8.91
C SER A 144 -1.28 -8.29 -8.26
N VAL A 145 -0.44 -7.48 -7.62
CA VAL A 145 -0.87 -6.27 -6.91
C VAL A 145 -0.05 -5.08 -7.37
N VAL A 146 -0.71 -4.04 -7.86
CA VAL A 146 -0.09 -2.75 -8.17
C VAL A 146 -0.13 -1.87 -6.93
N CYS A 147 1.03 -1.42 -6.47
CA CYS A 147 1.17 -0.62 -5.27
C CYS A 147 1.97 0.67 -5.57
N PRO A 148 1.41 1.86 -5.29
CA PRO A 148 2.13 3.13 -5.43
C PRO A 148 3.01 3.41 -4.19
N GLY A 149 3.77 4.51 -4.21
CA GLY A 149 4.43 5.04 -3.02
C GLY A 149 3.43 5.38 -1.91
N LEU A 150 3.46 4.63 -0.82
CA LEU A 150 2.57 4.85 0.33
C LEU A 150 3.05 6.05 1.15
N GLY A 151 2.18 7.03 1.37
CA GLY A 151 2.48 8.23 2.15
C GLY A 151 3.37 9.28 1.45
N THR A 152 3.76 9.07 0.18
CA THR A 152 4.74 9.94 -0.51
C THR A 152 4.14 11.17 -1.20
N GLY A 153 2.82 11.17 -1.44
CA GLY A 153 2.09 12.31 -2.02
C GLY A 153 1.79 13.38 -0.98
N ILE A 154 0.49 13.54 -0.62
CA ILE A 154 0.04 14.48 0.42
C ILE A 154 0.73 14.23 1.76
N GLY A 155 1.06 12.96 2.05
CA GLY A 155 1.73 12.54 3.26
C GLY A 155 3.18 13.03 3.41
N ARG A 156 3.82 13.48 2.33
CA ARG A 156 5.19 14.05 2.31
C ARG A 156 6.27 13.16 2.95
N VAL A 157 6.06 11.86 3.05
CA VAL A 157 7.14 10.95 3.47
C VAL A 157 8.23 10.96 2.41
N PRO A 158 9.51 11.20 2.78
CA PRO A 158 10.62 11.12 1.84
C PRO A 158 10.64 9.79 1.09
N TYR A 159 10.87 9.82 -0.22
CA TYR A 159 10.77 8.63 -1.07
C TYR A 159 11.67 7.47 -0.63
N ARG A 160 12.88 7.77 -0.17
CA ARG A 160 13.81 6.78 0.37
C ARG A 160 13.26 6.10 1.62
N GLU A 161 12.69 6.88 2.54
CA GLU A 161 12.13 6.36 3.78
C GLU A 161 10.86 5.54 3.54
N ALA A 162 9.97 6.01 2.65
CA ALA A 162 8.79 5.24 2.26
C ALA A 162 9.18 3.92 1.58
N ALA A 163 10.12 3.95 0.63
CA ALA A 163 10.61 2.75 -0.05
C ALA A 163 11.23 1.75 0.93
N ARG A 164 12.08 2.22 1.86
CA ARG A 164 12.69 1.40 2.90
C ARG A 164 11.65 0.73 3.79
N GLN A 165 10.70 1.50 4.31
CA GLN A 165 9.62 1.00 5.17
C GLN A 165 8.73 -0.01 4.44
N MET A 166 8.35 0.26 3.19
CA MET A 166 7.56 -0.66 2.37
C MET A 166 8.35 -1.95 2.07
N ALA A 167 9.64 -1.85 1.75
CA ALA A 167 10.51 -3.00 1.52
C ALA A 167 10.61 -3.88 2.77
N LEU A 168 10.83 -3.26 3.94
CA LEU A 168 10.89 -3.96 5.22
C LEU A 168 9.58 -4.73 5.52
N ALA A 169 8.42 -4.11 5.29
CA ALA A 169 7.13 -4.77 5.47
C ALA A 169 6.98 -5.98 4.52
N TYR A 170 7.42 -5.84 3.26
CA TYR A 170 7.37 -6.94 2.29
C TYR A 170 8.35 -8.07 2.64
N ASP A 171 9.54 -7.74 3.13
CA ASP A 171 10.57 -8.70 3.54
C ASP A 171 10.03 -9.62 4.66
N TYR A 172 9.47 -9.03 5.72
CA TYR A 172 8.80 -9.78 6.79
C TYR A 172 7.60 -10.60 6.33
N PHE A 173 6.96 -10.21 5.24
CA PHE A 173 5.82 -10.93 4.68
C PHE A 173 6.27 -12.16 3.88
N VAL A 174 7.34 -12.01 3.10
CA VAL A 174 7.96 -13.10 2.32
C VAL A 174 8.69 -14.08 3.21
N TYR A 175 9.36 -13.59 4.27
CA TYR A 175 10.09 -14.39 5.25
C TYR A 175 9.50 -14.22 6.66
N PRO A 176 8.34 -14.86 6.96
CA PRO A 176 7.71 -14.75 8.27
C PRO A 176 8.60 -15.27 9.39
N THR A 177 8.55 -14.60 10.53
CA THR A 177 9.25 -15.02 11.75
C THR A 177 8.72 -16.38 12.24
N PRO A 178 9.58 -17.35 12.55
CA PRO A 178 9.15 -18.69 12.96
C PRO A 178 8.60 -18.76 14.39
N TYR A 179 8.90 -17.76 15.22
CA TYR A 179 8.43 -17.64 16.60
C TYR A 179 8.17 -16.17 16.97
N VAL A 180 7.42 -15.95 18.05
CA VAL A 180 7.09 -14.62 18.57
C VAL A 180 7.60 -14.50 19.99
N ASN A 181 8.46 -13.53 20.25
CA ASN A 181 8.97 -13.17 21.58
C ASN A 181 9.36 -11.68 21.63
N CYS A 182 9.79 -11.21 22.81
CA CYS A 182 10.16 -9.81 23.01
C CYS A 182 11.36 -9.36 22.16
N PHE A 183 12.32 -10.25 21.88
CA PHE A 183 13.49 -9.93 21.04
C PHE A 183 13.08 -9.69 19.59
N VAL A 184 12.25 -10.57 19.02
CA VAL A 184 11.71 -10.41 17.65
C VAL A 184 10.88 -9.13 17.54
N ALA A 185 10.05 -8.85 18.54
CA ALA A 185 9.26 -7.63 18.56
C ALA A 185 10.13 -6.37 18.63
N ALA A 186 11.14 -6.37 19.50
CA ALA A 186 12.06 -5.23 19.66
C ALA A 186 12.93 -5.01 18.41
N GLU A 187 13.48 -6.07 17.83
CA GLU A 187 14.27 -6.00 16.59
C GLU A 187 13.46 -5.41 15.44
N ARG A 188 12.22 -5.90 15.26
CA ARG A 188 11.32 -5.39 14.23
C ARG A 188 10.99 -3.92 14.44
N GLN A 189 10.71 -3.52 15.68
CA GLN A 189 10.46 -2.11 16.03
C GLN A 189 11.67 -1.23 15.72
N LEU A 190 12.87 -1.68 16.10
CA LEU A 190 14.12 -0.97 15.83
C LEU A 190 14.38 -0.82 14.34
N GLN A 191 14.15 -1.85 13.52
CA GLN A 191 14.32 -1.74 12.08
C GLN A 191 13.33 -0.76 11.43
N ILE A 192 12.08 -0.70 11.94
CA ILE A 192 11.09 0.28 11.46
C ILE A 192 11.54 1.70 11.76
N TRP A 193 12.11 1.97 12.94
CA TRP A 193 12.45 3.33 13.39
C TRP A 193 13.87 3.78 13.04
N GLU A 194 14.86 2.90 13.15
CA GLU A 194 16.28 3.23 13.03
C GLU A 194 16.90 2.85 11.68
N GLY A 195 16.16 2.17 10.81
CA GLY A 195 16.68 1.79 9.48
C GLY A 195 16.88 2.98 8.53
N GLY A 196 16.34 4.16 8.85
CA GLY A 196 16.58 5.39 8.08
C GLY A 196 17.97 5.95 8.36
N ASP A 197 18.67 6.41 7.32
CA ASP A 197 19.98 7.06 7.47
C ASP A 197 19.90 8.19 8.50
N ARG A 198 20.69 8.10 9.57
CA ARG A 198 20.86 9.14 10.60
C ARG A 198 21.58 10.40 10.09
N THR A 199 21.59 10.68 8.79
CA THR A 199 22.38 11.78 8.18
C THR A 199 21.63 13.10 8.02
N SER A 200 20.52 13.30 8.74
CA SER A 200 19.87 14.61 8.81
C SER A 200 19.45 14.93 10.25
N ALA A 201 20.45 15.23 11.07
CA ALA A 201 20.31 16.00 12.31
C ALA A 201 21.34 17.13 12.28
#